data_AF-A0A5C7T0P9-F1
#
_entry.id   AF-A0A5C7T0P9-F1
#
_cell.length_a   1.000
_cell.length_b   1.000
_cell.length_c   1.000
_cell.angle_alpha   90.00
_cell.angle_beta   90.00
_cell.angle_gamma   90.00
#
_symmetry.space_group_name_H-M   'P 1'
#
loop_
_entity.id
_entity.type
_entity.pdbx_description
1 polymer ?
#
loop_
_entity_poly.entity_id
_entity_poly.type
_entity_poly.pdbx_seq_one_letter_code
_entity_poly.pdbx_strand_id
1 'polypeptide(L)'
;MIEEDPHFKVVQTAFPNIGKKIALFWGHPEFVALMHELQHDVSDRPRAGFPAEVLFALHSLEAKHDAQYPHLVKESPDIWAGGHRRL
;
A
#
# COMPACT_ATOMS: atom_id res chain seq x y z
N MET A 1 11.17 -3.50 13.73
CA MET A 1 10.76 -4.57 12.79
C MET A 1 9.29 -4.33 12.43
N ILE A 2 8.83 -4.64 11.21
CA ILE A 2 7.43 -4.30 10.83
C ILE A 2 6.37 -4.97 11.73
N GLU A 3 6.74 -6.11 12.33
CA GLU A 3 5.88 -6.91 13.22
C GLU A 3 5.47 -6.18 14.51
N GLU A 4 6.22 -5.15 14.91
CA GLU A 4 5.90 -4.34 16.08
C GLU A 4 4.96 -3.18 15.77
N ASP A 5 4.75 -2.87 14.47
CA ASP A 5 3.93 -1.76 14.04
C ASP A 5 2.44 -2.00 14.40
N PRO A 6 1.77 -1.03 15.03
CA PRO A 6 0.36 -1.18 15.39
C PRO A 6 -0.55 -1.38 14.17
N HIS A 7 -0.24 -0.76 13.03
CA HIS A 7 -1.03 -0.90 11.81
C HIS A 7 -0.81 -2.27 11.18
N PHE A 8 0.42 -2.80 11.25
CA PHE A 8 0.71 -4.17 10.83
C PHE A 8 -0.13 -5.16 11.64
N LYS A 9 -0.22 -4.98 12.96
CA LYS A 9 -1.02 -5.87 13.83
C LYS A 9 -2.51 -5.82 13.47
N VAL A 10 -3.07 -4.65 13.18
CA VAL A 10 -4.47 -4.52 12.71
C VAL A 10 -4.70 -5.36 11.46
N VAL A 11 -3.83 -5.23 10.45
CA VAL A 11 -3.96 -6.00 9.19
C VAL A 11 -3.72 -7.50 9.43
N GLN A 12 -2.72 -7.86 10.23
CA GLN A 12 -2.36 -9.25 10.52
C GLN A 12 -3.47 -9.98 11.29
N THR A 13 -4.17 -9.30 12.19
CA THR A 13 -5.30 -9.86 12.94
C THR A 13 -6.53 -10.05 12.06
N ALA A 14 -6.88 -9.03 11.26
CA ALA A 14 -8.08 -9.08 10.41
C ALA A 14 -7.89 -9.95 9.15
N PHE A 15 -6.70 -9.90 8.55
CA PHE A 15 -6.37 -10.57 7.29
C PHE A 15 -4.98 -11.24 7.35
N PRO A 16 -4.84 -12.41 8.00
CA PRO A 16 -3.54 -13.03 8.24
C PRO A 16 -2.70 -13.33 6.99
N ASN A 17 -3.34 -13.66 5.87
CA ASN A 17 -2.65 -13.90 4.60
C ASN A 17 -2.08 -12.62 4.01
N ILE A 18 -2.76 -11.48 4.20
CA ILE A 18 -2.24 -10.16 3.79
C ILE A 18 -1.08 -9.77 4.70
N GLY A 19 -1.23 -9.93 6.02
CA GLY A 19 -0.15 -9.67 6.97
C GLY A 19 1.14 -10.43 6.66
N LYS A 20 1.05 -11.73 6.34
CA LYS A 20 2.20 -12.54 5.90
C LYS A 20 2.89 -11.96 4.65
N LYS A 21 2.12 -11.52 3.66
CA LYS A 21 2.67 -10.89 2.44
C LYS A 21 3.33 -9.56 2.77
N ILE A 22 2.72 -8.75 3.64
CA ILE A 22 3.30 -7.48 4.08
C ILE A 22 4.65 -7.71 4.76
N ALA A 23 4.73 -8.66 5.69
CA ALA A 23 5.98 -8.99 6.38
C ALA A 23 7.06 -9.49 5.40
N LEU A 24 6.67 -10.36 4.46
CA LEU A 24 7.59 -10.92 3.47
C LEU A 24 8.14 -9.86 2.50
N PHE A 25 7.30 -8.93 2.05
CA PHE A 25 7.67 -7.95 1.03
C PHE A 25 8.19 -6.63 1.61
N TRP A 26 8.25 -6.47 2.94
CA TRP A 26 8.69 -5.23 3.55
C TRP A 26 10.10 -4.82 3.11
N GLY A 27 10.24 -3.65 2.49
CA GLY A 27 11.51 -3.19 1.93
C GLY A 27 11.84 -3.75 0.55
N HIS A 28 10.87 -4.36 -0.11
CA HIS A 28 10.99 -4.91 -1.47
C HIS A 28 9.92 -4.29 -2.40
N PRO A 29 10.19 -4.17 -3.71
CA PRO A 29 9.24 -3.58 -4.67
C PRO A 29 7.89 -4.32 -4.74
N GLU A 30 7.85 -5.59 -4.37
CA GLU A 30 6.64 -6.40 -4.25
C GLU A 30 5.66 -5.83 -3.22
N PHE A 31 6.13 -5.07 -2.22
CA PHE A 31 5.24 -4.38 -1.28
C PHE A 31 4.44 -3.29 -1.98
N VAL A 32 5.08 -2.50 -2.86
CA VAL A 32 4.42 -1.45 -3.64
C VAL A 32 3.38 -2.06 -4.59
N ALA A 33 3.71 -3.19 -5.21
CA ALA A 33 2.76 -3.94 -6.03
C ALA A 33 1.58 -4.45 -5.20
N LEU A 34 1.83 -5.00 -4.01
CA LEU A 34 0.80 -5.45 -3.08
C LEU A 34 -0.15 -4.31 -2.65
N MET A 35 0.39 -3.16 -2.26
CA MET A 35 -0.45 -2.02 -1.83
C MET A 35 -1.33 -1.53 -2.98
N HIS A 36 -0.77 -1.42 -4.18
CA HIS A 36 -1.54 -1.07 -5.37
C HIS A 36 -2.66 -2.08 -5.64
N GLU A 37 -2.39 -3.40 -5.55
CA GLU A 37 -3.40 -4.44 -5.73
C GLU A 37 -4.51 -4.41 -4.67
N LEU A 38 -4.16 -4.11 -3.42
CA LEU A 38 -5.11 -4.05 -2.31
C LEU A 38 -6.03 -2.82 -2.39
N GLN A 39 -5.54 -1.72 -2.95
CA GLN A 39 -6.25 -0.44 -3.01
C GLN A 39 -7.00 -0.18 -4.32
N HIS A 40 -6.49 -0.67 -5.47
CA HIS A 40 -7.03 -0.34 -6.81
C HIS A 40 -7.88 -1.44 -7.45
N ASP A 41 -8.32 -2.43 -6.67
CA ASP A 41 -9.32 -3.43 -7.09
C ASP A 41 -9.03 -4.13 -8.44
N VAL A 42 -7.85 -4.75 -8.55
CA VAL A 42 -7.42 -5.44 -9.78
C VAL A 42 -7.98 -6.87 -9.89
N SER A 43 -9.01 -7.22 -9.10
CA SER A 43 -9.53 -8.58 -9.01
C SER A 43 -10.97 -8.67 -9.52
N ASP A 44 -11.21 -9.59 -10.45
CA ASP A 44 -12.48 -9.85 -11.13
C ASP A 44 -13.57 -10.49 -10.23
N ARG A 45 -13.50 -10.32 -8.90
CA ARG A 45 -14.44 -10.90 -7.93
C ARG A 45 -15.12 -9.81 -7.11
N PRO A 46 -16.44 -9.89 -6.86
CA PRO A 46 -17.13 -8.95 -5.99
C PRO A 46 -16.54 -9.04 -4.58
N ARG A 47 -15.86 -7.97 -4.13
CA ARG A 47 -15.35 -7.88 -2.76
C ARG A 47 -16.36 -7.20 -1.86
N ALA A 48 -16.54 -7.76 -0.67
CA ALA A 48 -16.80 -6.93 0.50
C ALA A 48 -15.51 -6.13 0.75
N GLY A 49 -15.58 -4.80 0.68
CA GLY A 49 -14.42 -3.93 0.92
C GLY A 49 -13.77 -4.17 2.29
N PHE A 50 -12.60 -3.57 2.51
CA PHE A 50 -11.97 -3.64 3.82
C PHE A 50 -12.73 -2.79 4.86
N PRO A 51 -12.78 -3.22 6.13
CA PRO A 51 -13.16 -2.34 7.23
C PRO A 51 -12.31 -1.06 7.23
N ALA A 52 -12.88 0.06 7.67
CA ALA A 52 -12.22 1.36 7.63
C ALA A 52 -10.87 1.37 8.37
N GLU A 53 -10.79 0.71 9.53
CA GLU A 53 -9.56 0.56 10.31
C GLU A 53 -8.44 -0.18 9.55
N VAL A 54 -8.80 -1.14 8.70
CA VAL A 54 -7.86 -1.91 7.90
C VAL A 54 -7.39 -1.09 6.70
N LEU A 55 -8.27 -0.32 6.06
CA LEU A 55 -7.87 0.64 5.03
C LEU A 55 -6.90 1.69 5.57
N PHE A 56 -7.22 2.27 6.72
CA PHE A 56 -6.34 3.24 7.38
C PHE A 56 -4.99 2.62 7.73
N ALA A 57 -4.99 1.38 8.23
CA ALA A 57 -3.75 0.65 8.51
C ALA A 57 -2.92 0.40 7.25
N LEU A 58 -3.54 0.01 6.13
CA LEU A 58 -2.84 -0.19 4.85
C LEU A 58 -2.20 1.09 4.33
N HIS A 59 -2.92 2.23 4.30
CA HIS A 59 -2.33 3.51 3.91
C HIS A 59 -1.21 3.98 4.86
N SER A 60 -1.36 3.74 6.17
CA SER A 60 -0.32 4.09 7.14
C SER A 60 0.94 3.26 6.94
N LEU A 61 0.80 1.99 6.56
CA LEU A 61 1.94 1.12 6.24
C LEU A 61 2.61 1.53 4.93
N GLU A 62 1.83 1.89 3.90
CA GLU A 62 2.35 2.41 2.64
C GLU A 62 3.17 3.69 2.85
N ALA A 63 2.62 4.69 3.53
CA ALA A 63 3.34 5.94 3.81
C ALA A 63 4.64 5.72 4.59
N LYS A 64 4.67 4.76 5.54
CA LYS A 64 5.88 4.40 6.28
C LYS A 64 6.90 3.69 5.39
N HIS A 65 6.44 2.77 4.55
CA HIS A 65 7.31 2.10 3.59
C HIS A 65 7.95 3.11 2.65
N ASP A 66 7.18 4.04 2.10
CA ASP A 66 7.67 5.05 1.18
C ASP A 66 8.69 6.00 1.83
N ALA A 67 8.44 6.40 3.08
CA ALA A 67 9.39 7.19 3.86
C ALA A 67 10.70 6.42 4.15
N GLN A 68 10.61 5.10 4.38
CA GLN A 68 11.77 4.26 4.69
C GLN A 68 12.55 3.83 3.43
N TYR A 69 11.86 3.65 2.30
CA TYR A 69 12.40 3.14 1.04
C TYR A 69 12.05 4.06 -0.14
N PRO A 70 12.51 5.33 -0.13
CA PRO A 70 12.12 6.32 -1.14
C PRO A 70 12.48 5.94 -2.57
N HIS A 71 13.48 5.07 -2.76
CA HIS A 71 13.91 4.57 -4.07
C HIS A 71 12.97 3.50 -4.66
N LEU A 72 12.04 2.96 -3.88
CA LEU A 72 11.05 1.98 -4.33
C LEU A 72 9.71 2.63 -4.69
N VAL A 73 9.49 3.88 -4.26
CA VAL A 73 8.28 4.64 -4.58
C VAL A 73 8.24 4.81 -6.10
N LYS A 74 7.16 4.34 -6.73
CA LYS A 74 6.95 4.63 -8.16
C LYS A 74 6.84 6.14 -8.30
N GLU A 75 7.68 6.75 -9.13
CA GLU A 75 7.49 8.13 -9.55
C GLU A 75 6.07 8.22 -10.12
N SER A 76 5.15 8.86 -9.39
CA SER A 76 3.84 9.18 -9.94
C SER A 76 4.13 10.15 -11.07
N PRO A 77 3.85 9.82 -12.34
CA PRO A 77 4.04 10.78 -13.41
C PRO A 77 3.16 11.97 -13.05
N ASP A 78 3.79 13.12 -12.80
CA ASP A 78 3.14 14.33 -12.32
C ASP A 78 2.00 14.69 -13.29
N ILE A 79 0.78 14.29 -12.94
CA ILE A 79 -0.41 14.42 -13.79
C ILE A 79 -0.75 15.92 -13.99
N TRP A 80 -0.11 16.79 -13.21
CA TRP A 80 -0.26 18.24 -13.26
C TRP A 80 0.84 18.97 -14.02
N ALA A 81 1.94 18.31 -14.40
CA ALA A 81 3.03 18.91 -15.17
C ALA A 81 2.67 19.20 -16.65
N GLY A 82 1.55 18.66 -17.15
CA GLY A 82 1.11 18.80 -18.55
C GLY A 82 0.23 20.03 -18.87
N GLY A 83 -0.15 20.84 -17.88
CA GLY A 83 -1.19 21.86 -18.01
C GLY A 83 -0.79 23.25 -18.52
N HIS A 84 0.46 23.47 -18.93
CA HIS A 84 0.91 24.79 -19.40
C HIS A 84 1.60 24.74 -20.77
N ARG A 85 0.86 24.34 -21.81
CA ARG A 85 1.16 24.82 -23.16
C ARG A 85 0.19 25.96 -23.48
N ARG A 86 0.66 27.18 -23.27
CA ARG A 86 -0.02 28.42 -23.70
C ARG A 86 -0.19 28.38 -25.22
N LEU A 87 -1.37 28.86 -25.64
CA LEU A 87 -1.77 29.17 -27.01
C LEU A 87 -0.75 30.04 -27.73
#